data_AF-A0A7S3WS45-F1
#
_entry.id   AF-A0A7S3WS45-F1
#
_cell.length_a   1.000
_cell.length_b   1.000
_cell.length_c   1.000
_cell.angle_alpha   90.00
_cell.angle_beta   90.00
_cell.angle_gamma   90.00
#
_symmetry.space_group_name_H-M   'P 1'
#
loop_
_entity.id
_entity.type
_entity.pdbx_description
1 polymer ?
#
loop_
_entity_poly.entity_id
_entity_poly.type
_entity_poly.pdbx_seq_one_letter_code
_entity_poly.pdbx_strand_id
1 'polypeptide(L)'
;NQVRAAVGEIFLPIVCISHYWFQADHPDPHGHNLRIIARGLKTYLNHEAICPSSLAVFFDFSSMHQHCRAADGQARQHILTDANDEGAEESFGRYTAEDEHFEKAIHDVSLLFSHPNTHVWKLTKFPSDYADPMRCEQSNNVASHKAWGWCFYEELLAEMVKPMILVLDLGHDCGREWEDIKEMVDTCMTARRVPLTPSEVTKQLERKTFTNGNTDRPVIARLYAECFTRRFGEVRELHYARLGWGDSEICSLAAVLRESGAACLKVIGLEGNSIGDGGAIALAEVIREFKVLEVLDLSGNGIGSKGAIALTEGIRELKSLKELYLTGNKLGNDGAAALAKSTHELLALKEFHLDENEIGDDGAIALAESITGLTGLEELSLEGNHIGDRAKGVLQEKAPAGLTICAQKTMWQYYEEWIRRLVATTSQARTPRTFGHFIYMCRNSLPCVRWPFICVTIFPFARGSFLQLQRLFMRPLAGAFLALLFPLVRMSKYNSSWILFVGSLFAVAVASCVSCVFCAKLSTSTSFKITNKFQK
;
A
#
# COMPACT_ATOMS: atom_id res chain seq x y z
N ASN A 1 12.42 -8.66 2.97
CA ASN A 1 13.27 -8.34 4.14
C ASN A 1 12.45 -8.13 5.42
N GLN A 2 11.43 -7.28 5.46
CA GLN A 2 10.53 -7.16 6.64
C GLN A 2 9.82 -8.47 7.01
N VAL A 3 9.38 -9.27 6.03
CA VAL A 3 8.76 -10.60 6.26
C VAL A 3 9.76 -11.63 6.82
N ARG A 4 11.05 -11.55 6.46
CA ARG A 4 12.10 -12.47 6.93
C ARG A 4 12.62 -12.12 8.32
N ALA A 5 12.65 -10.84 8.69
CA ALA A 5 13.17 -10.39 9.97
C ALA A 5 12.23 -10.67 11.16
N ALA A 6 10.94 -10.92 10.91
CA ALA A 6 9.93 -11.07 11.96
C ALA A 6 9.76 -12.50 12.52
N VAL A 7 10.23 -13.56 11.84
CA VAL A 7 9.68 -14.91 12.10
C VAL A 7 10.71 -15.98 12.48
N GLY A 8 12.02 -15.72 12.37
CA GLY A 8 13.00 -16.80 12.55
C GLY A 8 12.84 -17.89 11.48
N GLU A 9 13.79 -18.80 11.42
CA GLU A 9 13.81 -19.84 10.38
C GLU A 9 12.57 -20.75 10.48
N ILE A 10 11.97 -21.05 9.31
CA ILE A 10 10.83 -21.97 9.06
C ILE A 10 9.42 -21.34 9.18
N PHE A 11 9.09 -20.38 8.30
CA PHE A 11 7.69 -20.13 7.93
C PHE A 11 7.42 -20.77 6.57
N LEU A 12 6.55 -21.79 6.52
CA LEU A 12 6.01 -22.33 5.28
C LEU A 12 4.97 -21.34 4.75
N PRO A 13 5.20 -20.64 3.62
CA PRO A 13 4.19 -19.74 3.08
C PRO A 13 2.97 -20.57 2.65
N ILE A 14 1.77 -20.07 2.96
CA ILE A 14 0.51 -20.69 2.57
C ILE A 14 -0.18 -19.78 1.57
N VAL A 15 -0.52 -20.32 0.40
CA VAL A 15 -1.33 -19.65 -0.62
C VAL A 15 -2.75 -20.23 -0.56
N CYS A 16 -3.73 -19.39 -0.25
CA CYS A 16 -5.16 -19.72 -0.26
C CYS A 16 -5.76 -19.26 -1.58
N ILE A 17 -6.44 -20.15 -2.31
CA ILE A 17 -7.07 -19.83 -3.59
C ILE A 17 -8.56 -19.56 -3.39
N SER A 18 -9.01 -18.35 -3.75
CA SER A 18 -10.43 -18.01 -3.87
C SER A 18 -10.83 -18.06 -5.35
N HIS A 19 -11.76 -18.93 -5.68
CA HIS A 19 -12.23 -19.12 -7.06
C HIS A 19 -13.72 -19.45 -7.07
N TYR A 20 -14.33 -19.41 -8.25
CA TYR A 20 -15.74 -19.76 -8.45
C TYR A 20 -15.87 -20.69 -9.65
N TRP A 21 -17.02 -21.36 -9.74
CA TRP A 21 -17.29 -22.39 -10.73
C TRP A 21 -17.64 -21.79 -12.10
N PHE A 22 -17.02 -22.31 -13.16
CA PHE A 22 -17.34 -21.95 -14.53
C PHE A 22 -18.59 -22.66 -15.07
N GLN A 23 -18.82 -23.92 -14.68
CA GLN A 23 -19.99 -24.71 -15.04
C GLN A 23 -20.53 -25.43 -13.81
N ALA A 24 -21.81 -25.83 -13.86
CA ALA A 24 -22.49 -26.47 -12.73
C ALA A 24 -21.96 -27.88 -12.41
N ASP A 25 -21.33 -28.55 -13.38
CA ASP A 25 -20.77 -29.90 -13.28
C ASP A 25 -19.25 -29.91 -13.08
N HIS A 26 -18.55 -28.82 -13.44
CA HIS A 26 -17.10 -28.73 -13.27
C HIS A 26 -16.62 -27.28 -13.01
N PRO A 27 -15.76 -27.04 -11.99
CA PRO A 27 -15.31 -25.70 -11.62
C PRO A 27 -14.40 -25.04 -12.67
N ASP A 28 -13.56 -25.82 -13.37
CA ASP A 28 -12.63 -25.35 -14.40
C ASP A 28 -12.42 -26.38 -15.54
N PRO A 29 -13.43 -26.63 -16.39
CA PRO A 29 -13.47 -27.77 -17.33
C PRO A 29 -12.32 -27.77 -18.34
N HIS A 30 -11.77 -26.60 -18.65
CA HIS A 30 -10.67 -26.43 -19.58
C HIS A 30 -9.33 -26.14 -18.90
N GLY A 31 -9.26 -26.21 -17.57
CA GLY A 31 -8.03 -25.99 -16.79
C GLY A 31 -7.46 -24.57 -16.90
N HIS A 32 -8.29 -23.55 -17.14
CA HIS A 32 -7.84 -22.17 -17.28
C HIS A 32 -7.35 -21.58 -15.95
N ASN A 33 -8.15 -21.69 -14.90
CA ASN A 33 -7.77 -21.23 -13.56
C ASN A 33 -6.53 -21.97 -13.08
N LEU A 34 -6.47 -23.28 -13.31
CA LEU A 34 -5.29 -24.10 -13.00
C LEU A 34 -4.02 -23.60 -13.71
N ARG A 35 -4.11 -23.22 -14.98
CA ARG A 35 -2.97 -22.67 -15.73
C ARG A 35 -2.48 -21.34 -15.14
N ILE A 36 -3.40 -20.44 -14.76
CA ILE A 36 -3.04 -19.17 -14.11
C ILE A 36 -2.36 -19.42 -12.77
N ILE A 37 -2.94 -20.29 -11.93
CA ILE A 37 -2.38 -20.63 -10.62
C ILE A 37 -0.98 -21.24 -10.80
N ALA A 38 -0.82 -22.19 -11.72
CA ALA A 38 0.48 -22.82 -11.98
C ALA A 38 1.56 -21.80 -12.40
N ARG A 39 1.20 -20.83 -13.24
CA ARG A 39 2.10 -19.70 -13.57
C ARG A 39 2.45 -18.89 -12.33
N GLY A 40 1.45 -18.50 -11.53
CA GLY A 40 1.68 -17.70 -10.32
C GLY A 40 2.58 -18.40 -9.31
N LEU A 41 2.34 -19.70 -9.08
CA LEU A 41 3.17 -20.54 -8.22
C LEU A 41 4.61 -20.65 -8.75
N LYS A 42 4.78 -20.85 -10.06
CA LYS A 42 6.10 -20.92 -10.69
C LYS A 42 6.86 -19.60 -10.56
N THR A 43 6.21 -18.47 -10.82
CA THR A 43 6.80 -17.13 -10.62
C THR A 43 7.17 -16.91 -9.15
N TYR A 44 6.31 -17.31 -8.22
CA TYR A 44 6.55 -17.18 -6.79
C TYR A 44 7.72 -18.03 -6.29
N LEU A 45 7.81 -19.30 -6.73
CA LEU A 45 8.86 -20.24 -6.35
C LEU A 45 10.22 -19.88 -6.96
N ASN A 46 10.25 -19.35 -8.18
CA ASN A 46 11.49 -18.99 -8.87
C ASN A 46 12.08 -17.64 -8.43
N HIS A 47 11.41 -16.90 -7.54
CA HIS A 47 11.85 -15.56 -7.16
C HIS A 47 13.06 -15.60 -6.20
N GLU A 48 14.23 -15.17 -6.66
CA GLU A 48 15.51 -15.25 -5.93
C GLU A 48 15.48 -14.68 -4.50
N ALA A 49 14.71 -13.62 -4.24
CA ALA A 49 14.70 -12.97 -2.93
C ALA A 49 13.79 -13.64 -1.89
N ILE A 50 12.79 -14.42 -2.33
CA ILE A 50 11.81 -15.07 -1.44
C ILE A 50 12.03 -16.58 -1.44
N CYS A 51 12.33 -17.16 -2.61
CA CYS A 51 12.62 -18.56 -2.93
C CYS A 51 12.37 -19.49 -1.74
N PRO A 52 11.10 -19.74 -1.40
CA PRO A 52 10.81 -20.60 -0.28
C PRO A 52 11.18 -22.01 -0.73
N SER A 53 11.92 -22.74 0.12
CA SER A 53 12.28 -24.14 -0.15
C SER A 53 11.06 -25.06 -0.30
N SER A 54 9.90 -24.60 0.18
CA SER A 54 8.62 -25.27 0.16
C SER A 54 7.47 -24.25 0.24
N LEU A 55 6.33 -24.58 -0.35
CA LEU A 55 5.11 -23.76 -0.34
C LEU A 55 3.91 -24.68 -0.08
N ALA A 56 2.99 -24.26 0.79
CA ALA A 56 1.68 -24.91 0.93
C ALA A 56 0.64 -24.16 0.12
N VAL A 57 -0.26 -24.90 -0.52
CA VAL A 57 -1.39 -24.34 -1.25
C VAL A 57 -2.67 -24.90 -0.65
N PHE A 58 -3.48 -24.02 -0.05
CA PHE A 58 -4.86 -24.34 0.28
C PHE A 58 -5.71 -24.04 -0.95
N PHE A 59 -6.23 -25.11 -1.55
CA PHE A 59 -7.04 -25.01 -2.74
C PHE A 59 -8.23 -25.95 -2.64
N ASP A 60 -9.39 -25.38 -2.34
CA ASP A 60 -10.65 -26.10 -2.35
C ASP A 60 -11.15 -26.28 -3.79
N PHE A 61 -10.35 -26.91 -4.66
CA PHE A 61 -10.70 -27.16 -6.07
C PHE A 61 -11.77 -28.26 -6.22
N SER A 62 -12.03 -29.00 -5.14
CA SER A 62 -12.87 -30.20 -5.11
C SER A 62 -14.17 -29.99 -4.34
N SER A 63 -14.69 -28.76 -4.24
CA SER A 63 -16.01 -28.43 -3.68
C SER A 63 -17.17 -28.96 -4.55
N MET A 64 -17.01 -30.14 -5.16
CA MET A 64 -18.09 -30.79 -5.88
C MET A 64 -19.24 -31.06 -4.93
N HIS A 65 -20.47 -30.86 -5.39
CA HIS A 65 -21.64 -31.32 -4.69
C HIS A 65 -21.55 -32.84 -4.54
N GLN A 66 -21.09 -33.32 -3.37
CA GLN A 66 -20.93 -34.74 -3.12
C GLN A 66 -22.29 -35.31 -2.77
N HIS A 67 -22.85 -36.17 -3.62
CA HIS A 67 -23.92 -37.08 -3.20
C HIS A 67 -23.42 -37.87 -1.97
N CYS A 68 -24.27 -38.20 -0.99
CA CYS A 68 -23.93 -39.21 0.01
C CYS A 68 -23.39 -40.44 -0.74
N ARG A 69 -22.28 -41.07 -0.33
CA ARG A 69 -21.72 -42.24 -1.04
C ARG A 69 -21.58 -43.43 -0.11
N ALA A 70 -22.16 -44.59 -0.40
CA ALA A 70 -21.91 -45.82 0.34
C ALA A 70 -20.39 -46.06 0.54
N ALA A 71 -20.01 -46.93 1.48
CA ALA A 71 -18.59 -47.25 1.73
C ALA A 71 -17.83 -47.80 0.49
N ASP A 72 -18.55 -48.19 -0.56
CA ASP A 72 -18.04 -48.62 -1.86
C ASP A 72 -18.02 -47.51 -2.94
N GLY A 73 -18.40 -46.27 -2.59
CA GLY A 73 -18.39 -45.10 -3.47
C GLY A 73 -19.70 -44.83 -4.24
N GLN A 74 -20.73 -45.69 -4.13
CA GLN A 74 -22.00 -45.47 -4.84
C GLN A 74 -22.87 -44.40 -4.18
N ALA A 75 -23.50 -43.51 -4.96
CA ALA A 75 -24.40 -42.50 -4.42
C ALA A 75 -25.57 -43.13 -3.61
N ARG A 76 -25.89 -42.55 -2.44
CA ARG A 76 -27.00 -42.88 -1.54
C ARG A 76 -27.89 -41.66 -1.36
N GLN A 77 -29.17 -41.90 -1.10
CA GLN A 77 -30.14 -40.86 -0.73
C GLN A 77 -29.97 -40.49 0.75
N HIS A 78 -30.06 -39.19 1.09
CA HIS A 78 -30.18 -38.75 2.47
C HIS A 78 -31.67 -38.86 2.85
N ILE A 79 -32.01 -39.87 3.66
CA ILE A 79 -33.38 -40.00 4.18
C ILE A 79 -33.48 -39.07 5.39
N LEU A 80 -33.89 -37.82 5.19
CA LEU A 80 -34.49 -37.04 6.28
C LEU A 80 -35.95 -37.48 6.38
N THR A 81 -36.21 -38.55 7.12
CA THR A 81 -37.57 -38.86 7.57
C THR A 81 -37.91 -37.95 8.73
N ASP A 82 -38.52 -36.80 8.46
CA ASP A 82 -39.73 -36.47 9.21
C ASP A 82 -40.88 -37.18 8.47
N ALA A 83 -41.47 -38.17 9.14
CA ALA A 83 -42.40 -39.14 8.55
C ALA A 83 -43.72 -38.54 7.98
N ASN A 84 -43.85 -37.21 7.92
CA ASN A 84 -45.08 -36.52 7.57
C ASN A 84 -44.93 -35.48 6.43
N ASP A 85 -43.75 -35.32 5.84
CA ASP A 85 -43.57 -34.34 4.75
C ASP A 85 -43.62 -35.04 3.39
N GLU A 86 -44.84 -35.29 2.90
CA GLU A 86 -45.11 -35.95 1.61
C GLU A 86 -44.71 -35.12 0.37
N GLY A 87 -44.05 -33.96 0.57
CA GLY A 87 -43.59 -33.06 -0.49
C GLY A 87 -42.10 -32.71 -0.47
N ALA A 88 -41.29 -33.32 0.40
CA ALA A 88 -39.85 -33.03 0.46
C ALA A 88 -39.14 -33.60 -0.79
N GLU A 89 -38.88 -32.73 -1.78
CA GLU A 89 -38.00 -33.03 -2.91
C GLU A 89 -36.65 -33.60 -2.42
N GLU A 90 -36.11 -34.53 -3.19
CA GLU A 90 -34.90 -35.33 -2.93
C GLU A 90 -33.73 -34.50 -2.38
N SER A 91 -33.50 -34.56 -1.06
CA SER A 91 -32.40 -33.86 -0.39
C SER A 91 -31.08 -34.64 -0.54
N PHE A 92 -30.14 -34.09 -1.30
CA PHE A 92 -28.77 -34.60 -1.43
C PHE A 92 -27.86 -34.00 -0.34
N GLY A 93 -27.00 -34.79 0.35
CA GLY A 93 -26.17 -34.27 1.46
C GLY A 93 -24.91 -35.09 1.80
N ARG A 94 -24.23 -34.73 2.90
CA ARG A 94 -23.05 -35.42 3.48
C ARG A 94 -23.44 -36.42 4.55
N TYR A 95 -22.56 -37.38 4.89
CA TYR A 95 -22.76 -38.20 6.09
C TYR A 95 -22.59 -37.39 7.37
N THR A 96 -23.20 -37.84 8.47
CA THR A 96 -23.01 -37.24 9.81
C THR A 96 -21.52 -37.07 10.17
N ALA A 97 -20.68 -38.07 9.90
CA ALA A 97 -19.24 -37.96 10.17
C ALA A 97 -18.55 -36.92 9.26
N GLU A 98 -18.97 -36.79 8.00
CA GLU A 98 -18.45 -35.77 7.07
C GLU A 98 -18.95 -34.37 7.43
N ASP A 99 -20.20 -34.24 7.89
CA ASP A 99 -20.76 -33.01 8.44
C ASP A 99 -19.97 -32.56 9.68
N GLU A 100 -19.68 -33.47 10.61
CA GLU A 100 -18.84 -33.15 11.79
C GLU A 100 -17.44 -32.67 11.41
N HIS A 101 -16.82 -33.25 10.37
CA HIS A 101 -15.51 -32.81 9.88
C HIS A 101 -15.59 -31.47 9.17
N PHE A 102 -16.62 -31.26 8.35
CA PHE A 102 -16.87 -29.98 7.70
C PHE A 102 -17.12 -28.86 8.70
N GLU A 103 -17.97 -29.10 9.70
CA GLU A 103 -18.24 -28.12 10.75
C GLU A 103 -16.97 -27.74 11.51
N LYS A 104 -16.07 -28.69 11.75
CA LYS A 104 -14.74 -28.38 12.33
C LYS A 104 -13.89 -27.56 11.36
N ALA A 105 -13.79 -27.99 10.10
CA ALA A 105 -12.92 -27.36 9.11
C ALA A 105 -13.36 -25.95 8.69
N ILE A 106 -14.66 -25.66 8.70
CA ILE A 106 -15.19 -24.38 8.22
C ILE A 106 -14.82 -23.21 9.13
N HIS A 107 -14.61 -23.46 10.42
CA HIS A 107 -14.05 -22.46 11.34
C HIS A 107 -12.60 -22.09 10.99
N ASP A 108 -11.82 -23.04 10.46
CA ASP A 108 -10.43 -22.81 10.07
C ASP A 108 -10.30 -22.05 8.74
N VAL A 109 -11.33 -22.09 7.89
CA VAL A 109 -11.37 -21.26 6.65
C VAL A 109 -11.27 -19.77 6.99
N SER A 110 -11.96 -19.32 8.05
CA SER A 110 -11.84 -17.94 8.54
C SER A 110 -10.38 -17.56 8.81
N LEU A 111 -9.65 -18.46 9.47
CA LEU A 111 -8.26 -18.25 9.83
C LEU A 111 -7.38 -18.21 8.58
N LEU A 112 -7.53 -19.16 7.67
CA LEU A 112 -6.71 -19.25 6.46
C LEU A 112 -6.76 -17.96 5.62
N PHE A 113 -7.96 -17.41 5.38
CA PHE A 113 -8.09 -16.20 4.58
C PHE A 113 -7.71 -14.92 5.34
N SER A 114 -8.05 -14.82 6.64
CA SER A 114 -7.79 -13.60 7.43
C SER A 114 -6.38 -13.49 8.02
N HIS A 115 -5.63 -14.60 8.14
CA HIS A 115 -4.34 -14.61 8.84
C HIS A 115 -3.31 -13.67 8.19
N PRO A 116 -2.59 -12.81 8.93
CA PRO A 116 -1.74 -11.76 8.34
C PRO A 116 -0.61 -12.26 7.44
N ASN A 117 -0.19 -13.53 7.60
CA ASN A 117 0.94 -14.12 6.86
C ASN A 117 0.54 -15.10 5.75
N THR A 118 -0.75 -15.34 5.51
CA THR A 118 -1.20 -16.17 4.37
C THR A 118 -1.36 -15.31 3.12
N HIS A 119 -1.01 -15.85 1.97
CA HIS A 119 -1.33 -15.24 0.68
C HIS A 119 -2.75 -15.65 0.28
N VAL A 120 -3.51 -14.73 -0.29
CA VAL A 120 -4.82 -14.99 -0.86
C VAL A 120 -4.78 -14.62 -2.33
N TRP A 121 -4.97 -15.61 -3.20
CA TRP A 121 -5.05 -15.41 -4.65
C TRP A 121 -6.48 -15.61 -5.10
N LYS A 122 -7.08 -14.52 -5.57
CA LYS A 122 -8.42 -14.48 -6.14
C LYS A 122 -8.34 -14.72 -7.63
N LEU A 123 -9.36 -15.34 -8.19
CA LEU A 123 -9.56 -15.47 -9.63
C LEU A 123 -10.93 -14.85 -9.94
N THR A 124 -11.00 -13.53 -10.07
CA THR A 124 -12.31 -12.86 -10.15
C THR A 124 -12.83 -12.69 -11.58
N LYS A 125 -11.96 -12.85 -12.58
CA LYS A 125 -12.29 -12.67 -14.00
C LYS A 125 -12.42 -13.99 -14.74
N PHE A 126 -13.21 -13.94 -15.81
CA PHE A 126 -13.28 -15.02 -16.78
C PHE A 126 -12.14 -14.91 -17.80
N PRO A 127 -11.76 -16.03 -18.43
CA PRO A 127 -10.96 -16.02 -19.65
C PRO A 127 -11.64 -15.15 -20.71
N SER A 128 -10.88 -14.33 -21.43
CA SER A 128 -11.43 -13.50 -22.53
C SER A 128 -11.98 -14.33 -23.69
N ASP A 129 -11.54 -15.58 -23.82
CA ASP A 129 -11.96 -16.58 -24.81
C ASP A 129 -13.12 -17.48 -24.32
N TYR A 130 -13.62 -17.28 -23.09
CA TYR A 130 -14.72 -18.06 -22.53
C TYR A 130 -16.08 -17.46 -22.94
N ALA A 131 -16.52 -17.79 -24.16
CA ALA A 131 -17.89 -17.56 -24.61
C ALA A 131 -18.68 -18.89 -24.49
N ASP A 132 -19.41 -19.08 -23.39
CA ASP A 132 -20.24 -20.28 -23.17
C ASP A 132 -21.74 -19.95 -23.26
N PRO A 133 -22.45 -20.41 -24.32
CA PRO A 133 -23.90 -20.28 -24.46
C PRO A 133 -24.71 -20.98 -23.36
N MET A 134 -24.21 -22.08 -22.75
CA MET A 134 -24.94 -22.84 -21.73
C MET A 134 -25.08 -22.09 -20.40
N ARG A 135 -24.21 -21.11 -20.14
CA ARG A 135 -24.26 -20.24 -18.96
C ARG A 135 -25.56 -19.43 -18.89
N CYS A 136 -26.15 -19.08 -20.04
CA CYS A 136 -27.35 -18.24 -20.10
C CYS A 136 -28.65 -19.03 -19.96
N GLU A 137 -28.65 -20.34 -20.21
CA GLU A 137 -29.91 -21.06 -20.41
C GLU A 137 -30.29 -22.01 -19.27
N GLN A 138 -29.37 -22.57 -18.45
CA GLN A 138 -29.76 -23.75 -17.63
C GLN A 138 -29.07 -24.00 -16.26
N SER A 139 -28.51 -23.03 -15.52
CA SER A 139 -27.95 -23.39 -14.20
C SER A 139 -28.18 -22.39 -13.05
N ASN A 140 -28.68 -22.91 -11.93
CA ASN A 140 -28.83 -22.20 -10.65
C ASN A 140 -27.49 -22.05 -9.88
N ASN A 141 -26.41 -22.66 -10.39
CA ASN A 141 -25.11 -22.80 -9.71
C ASN A 141 -23.96 -22.09 -10.45
N VAL A 142 -24.24 -21.04 -11.22
CA VAL A 142 -23.20 -20.21 -11.87
C VAL A 142 -23.47 -18.73 -11.62
N ALA A 143 -22.58 -18.07 -10.89
CA ALA A 143 -22.57 -16.63 -10.67
C ALA A 143 -21.15 -16.06 -10.89
N SER A 144 -21.02 -14.74 -11.03
CA SER A 144 -19.69 -14.10 -11.04
C SER A 144 -19.07 -14.16 -9.63
N HIS A 145 -17.74 -14.09 -9.52
CA HIS A 145 -17.02 -14.08 -8.23
C HIS A 145 -17.67 -13.15 -7.19
N LYS A 146 -18.02 -11.92 -7.62
CA LYS A 146 -18.65 -10.90 -6.76
C LYS A 146 -20.08 -11.25 -6.31
N ALA A 147 -20.80 -12.06 -7.09
CA ALA A 147 -22.17 -12.46 -6.79
C ALA A 147 -22.22 -13.70 -5.88
N TRP A 148 -21.15 -14.51 -5.84
CA TRP A 148 -21.04 -15.67 -4.97
C TRP A 148 -20.79 -15.30 -3.51
N GLY A 149 -21.60 -15.84 -2.61
CA GLY A 149 -21.52 -15.55 -1.18
C GLY A 149 -20.22 -15.99 -0.52
N TRP A 150 -19.73 -17.21 -0.81
CA TRP A 150 -18.46 -17.73 -0.28
C TRP A 150 -17.25 -16.93 -0.79
N CYS A 151 -17.18 -16.65 -2.10
CA CYS A 151 -16.12 -15.81 -2.68
C CYS A 151 -16.12 -14.39 -2.10
N PHE A 152 -17.32 -13.81 -1.89
CA PHE A 152 -17.46 -12.51 -1.24
C PHE A 152 -16.95 -12.55 0.20
N TYR A 153 -17.29 -13.59 0.96
CA TYR A 153 -16.81 -13.78 2.32
C TYR A 153 -15.29 -13.93 2.40
N GLU A 154 -14.68 -14.77 1.57
CA GLU A 154 -13.23 -14.94 1.47
C GLU A 154 -12.51 -13.62 1.15
N GLU A 155 -13.05 -12.85 0.21
CA GLU A 155 -12.53 -11.53 -0.15
C GLU A 155 -12.59 -10.57 1.05
N LEU A 156 -13.71 -10.52 1.77
CA LEU A 156 -13.85 -9.68 2.96
C LEU A 156 -12.82 -10.03 4.04
N LEU A 157 -12.61 -11.32 4.30
CA LEU A 157 -11.61 -11.78 5.28
C LEU A 157 -10.19 -11.38 4.87
N ALA A 158 -9.85 -11.56 3.60
CA ALA A 158 -8.53 -11.28 3.08
C ALA A 158 -8.20 -9.77 3.11
N GLU A 159 -9.17 -8.93 2.81
CA GLU A 159 -9.00 -7.46 2.71
C GLU A 159 -9.17 -6.74 4.05
N MET A 160 -9.55 -7.46 5.12
CA MET A 160 -9.93 -6.86 6.40
C MET A 160 -8.78 -6.16 7.15
N VAL A 161 -7.58 -6.75 7.16
CA VAL A 161 -6.42 -6.23 7.91
C VAL A 161 -5.10 -6.49 7.17
N LYS A 162 -5.00 -7.65 6.51
CA LYS A 162 -3.80 -8.15 5.82
C LYS A 162 -3.25 -7.13 4.80
N PRO A 163 -1.93 -7.00 4.61
CA PRO A 163 -1.34 -6.19 3.53
C PRO A 163 -1.78 -6.62 2.13
N MET A 164 -2.08 -5.67 1.24
CA MET A 164 -2.58 -5.96 -0.11
C MET A 164 -1.57 -6.66 -1.02
N ILE A 165 -0.27 -6.56 -0.75
CA ILE A 165 0.74 -7.35 -1.48
C ILE A 165 0.55 -8.87 -1.30
N LEU A 166 -0.19 -9.29 -0.27
CA LEU A 166 -0.54 -10.68 -0.01
C LEU A 166 -1.93 -11.04 -0.55
N VAL A 167 -2.69 -10.09 -1.10
CA VAL A 167 -4.03 -10.29 -1.68
C VAL A 167 -3.98 -9.93 -3.15
N LEU A 168 -3.85 -10.93 -4.01
CA LEU A 168 -3.69 -10.75 -5.45
C LEU A 168 -4.90 -11.31 -6.19
N ASP A 169 -5.34 -10.64 -7.23
CA ASP A 169 -6.33 -11.14 -8.17
C ASP A 169 -5.65 -11.60 -9.46
N LEU A 170 -5.32 -12.90 -9.49
CA LEU A 170 -4.71 -13.52 -10.66
C LEU A 170 -5.66 -13.59 -11.85
N GLY A 171 -6.96 -13.31 -11.68
CA GLY A 171 -7.87 -13.15 -12.81
C GLY A 171 -7.48 -12.00 -13.75
N HIS A 172 -6.64 -11.07 -13.29
CA HIS A 172 -6.06 -10.01 -14.12
C HIS A 172 -4.85 -10.46 -14.96
N ASP A 173 -4.49 -11.74 -14.92
CA ASP A 173 -3.47 -12.31 -15.78
C ASP A 173 -3.73 -12.03 -17.27
N CYS A 174 -2.65 -11.78 -18.02
CA CYS A 174 -2.70 -11.47 -19.44
C CYS A 174 -2.28 -12.64 -20.33
N GLY A 175 -2.15 -13.85 -19.77
CA GLY A 175 -1.88 -15.09 -20.50
C GLY A 175 -0.42 -15.34 -20.88
N ARG A 176 0.48 -14.41 -20.57
CA ARG A 176 1.94 -14.60 -20.70
C ARG A 176 2.56 -14.91 -19.33
N GLU A 177 3.75 -15.48 -19.34
CA GLU A 177 4.53 -15.64 -18.11
C GLU A 177 4.90 -14.26 -17.54
N TRP A 178 4.79 -14.11 -16.22
CA TRP A 178 5.39 -12.99 -15.50
C TRP A 178 6.90 -13.20 -15.42
N GLU A 179 7.67 -12.14 -15.68
CA GLU A 179 9.12 -12.12 -15.58
C GLU A 179 9.59 -12.31 -14.14
N ASP A 180 8.91 -11.65 -13.19
CA ASP A 180 9.20 -11.73 -11.77
C ASP A 180 7.95 -11.52 -10.89
N ILE A 181 8.14 -11.61 -9.57
CA ILE A 181 7.04 -11.42 -8.61
C ILE A 181 6.52 -9.98 -8.59
N LYS A 182 7.38 -9.00 -8.92
CA LYS A 182 7.01 -7.60 -8.88
C LYS A 182 6.01 -7.31 -10.00
N GLU A 183 6.28 -7.82 -11.20
CA GLU A 183 5.35 -7.74 -12.31
C GLU A 183 4.02 -8.44 -12.00
N MET A 184 4.07 -9.62 -11.38
CA MET A 184 2.86 -10.33 -10.95
C MET A 184 2.05 -9.49 -9.95
N VAL A 185 2.69 -8.92 -8.92
CA VAL A 185 2.03 -8.05 -7.94
C VAL A 185 1.47 -6.80 -8.61
N ASP A 186 2.24 -6.11 -9.45
CA ASP A 186 1.79 -4.89 -10.13
C ASP A 186 0.60 -5.16 -11.07
N THR A 187 0.54 -6.34 -11.68
CA THR A 187 -0.54 -6.76 -12.57
C THR A 187 -1.81 -7.18 -11.82
N CYS A 188 -1.64 -7.89 -10.70
CA CYS A 188 -2.73 -8.58 -10.01
C CYS A 188 -3.21 -7.89 -8.73
N MET A 189 -2.48 -6.92 -8.18
CA MET A 189 -2.91 -6.20 -6.99
C MET A 189 -4.10 -5.29 -7.32
N THR A 190 -5.22 -5.48 -6.61
CA THR A 190 -6.44 -4.68 -6.77
C THR A 190 -6.56 -3.64 -5.64
N ALA A 191 -7.39 -2.62 -5.86
CA ALA A 191 -7.72 -1.67 -4.81
C ALA A 191 -8.40 -2.38 -3.62
N ARG A 192 -8.02 -2.02 -2.39
CA ARG A 192 -8.61 -2.55 -1.16
C ARG A 192 -10.00 -1.93 -0.93
N ARG A 193 -11.00 -2.75 -0.60
CA ARG A 193 -12.27 -2.25 -0.07
C ARG A 193 -12.12 -1.78 1.38
N VAL A 194 -12.91 -0.79 1.78
CA VAL A 194 -13.11 -0.52 3.21
C VAL A 194 -13.68 -1.78 3.89
N PRO A 195 -13.14 -2.21 5.04
CA PRO A 195 -13.75 -3.29 5.81
C PRO A 195 -15.23 -3.01 6.09
N LEU A 196 -16.03 -4.08 6.24
CA LEU A 196 -17.46 -3.95 6.50
C LEU A 196 -17.80 -4.35 7.93
N THR A 197 -18.81 -3.71 8.50
CA THR A 197 -19.37 -4.16 9.78
C THR A 197 -20.15 -5.47 9.60
N PRO A 198 -20.24 -6.32 10.64
CA PRO A 198 -21.11 -7.51 10.63
C PRO A 198 -22.54 -7.24 10.15
N SER A 199 -23.14 -6.11 10.54
CA SER A 199 -24.48 -5.71 10.10
C SER A 199 -24.54 -5.43 8.59
N GLU A 200 -23.57 -4.71 8.05
CA GLU A 200 -23.51 -4.41 6.62
C GLU A 200 -23.21 -5.67 5.78
N VAL A 201 -22.37 -6.58 6.29
CA VAL A 201 -22.16 -7.89 5.65
C VAL A 201 -23.47 -8.67 5.58
N THR A 202 -24.21 -8.75 6.68
CA THR A 202 -25.52 -9.45 6.72
C THR A 202 -26.47 -8.91 5.65
N LYS A 203 -26.56 -7.59 5.52
CA LYS A 203 -27.37 -6.93 4.48
C LYS A 203 -26.89 -7.22 3.06
N GLN A 204 -25.58 -7.24 2.84
CA GLN A 204 -25.03 -7.54 1.50
C GLN A 204 -25.22 -9.01 1.11
N LEU A 205 -25.24 -9.93 2.07
CA LEU A 205 -25.48 -11.37 1.83
C LEU A 205 -26.88 -11.67 1.27
N GLU A 206 -27.88 -10.81 1.52
CA GLU A 206 -29.24 -10.95 0.95
C GLU A 206 -29.23 -10.97 -0.58
N ARG A 207 -28.26 -10.28 -1.19
CA ARG A 207 -28.11 -10.13 -2.64
C ARG A 207 -27.12 -11.13 -3.24
N LYS A 208 -26.56 -12.04 -2.44
CA LYS A 208 -25.58 -13.05 -2.89
C LYS A 208 -26.25 -14.38 -3.23
N THR A 209 -25.63 -15.08 -4.16
CA THR A 209 -26.01 -16.42 -4.63
C THR A 209 -25.27 -17.49 -3.85
N PHE A 210 -25.96 -18.60 -3.58
CA PHE A 210 -25.49 -19.76 -2.84
C PHE A 210 -26.03 -21.04 -3.48
N THR A 211 -25.24 -22.10 -3.50
CA THR A 211 -25.61 -23.40 -4.06
C THR A 211 -26.78 -24.03 -3.28
N ASN A 212 -26.78 -23.91 -1.95
CA ASN A 212 -27.80 -24.50 -1.07
C ASN A 212 -28.83 -23.48 -0.54
N GLY A 213 -28.99 -22.32 -1.20
CA GLY A 213 -29.97 -21.31 -0.81
C GLY A 213 -29.73 -20.70 0.58
N ASN A 214 -30.80 -20.28 1.27
CA ASN A 214 -30.78 -19.44 2.48
C ASN A 214 -30.06 -20.03 3.72
N THR A 215 -29.59 -21.28 3.69
CA THR A 215 -28.94 -21.95 4.84
C THR A 215 -27.50 -21.48 5.08
N ASP A 216 -26.75 -21.19 4.02
CA ASP A 216 -25.35 -20.73 4.13
C ASP A 216 -25.25 -19.27 4.60
N ARG A 217 -26.25 -18.44 4.26
CA ARG A 217 -26.28 -17.01 4.61
C ARG A 217 -26.08 -16.74 6.11
N PRO A 218 -26.88 -17.33 7.03
CA PRO A 218 -26.69 -17.13 8.46
C PRO A 218 -25.36 -17.72 8.97
N VAL A 219 -24.86 -18.79 8.34
CA VAL A 219 -23.55 -19.39 8.69
C VAL A 219 -22.42 -18.42 8.36
N ILE A 220 -22.38 -17.88 7.14
CA ILE A 220 -21.36 -16.89 6.74
C ILE A 220 -21.45 -15.62 7.58
N ALA A 221 -22.67 -15.10 7.82
CA ALA A 221 -22.86 -13.91 8.64
C ALA A 221 -22.28 -14.11 10.05
N ARG A 222 -22.54 -15.27 10.67
CA ARG A 222 -21.98 -15.65 11.98
C ARG A 222 -20.46 -15.79 11.94
N LEU A 223 -19.92 -16.54 10.97
CA LEU A 223 -18.48 -16.75 10.84
C LEU A 223 -17.73 -15.43 10.61
N TYR A 224 -18.29 -14.53 9.79
CA TYR A 224 -17.72 -13.21 9.58
C TYR A 224 -17.73 -12.38 10.87
N ALA A 225 -18.85 -12.34 11.60
CA ALA A 225 -18.95 -11.60 12.85
C ALA A 225 -17.96 -12.10 13.92
N GLU A 226 -17.81 -13.42 14.05
CA GLU A 226 -16.83 -14.04 14.95
C GLU A 226 -15.39 -13.68 14.54
N CYS A 227 -15.06 -13.79 13.24
CA CYS A 227 -13.76 -13.46 12.72
C CYS A 227 -13.45 -11.96 12.86
N PHE A 228 -14.44 -11.08 12.62
CA PHE A 228 -14.34 -9.64 12.77
C PHE A 228 -13.95 -9.28 14.20
N THR A 229 -14.67 -9.80 15.20
CA THR A 229 -14.35 -9.57 16.61
C THR A 229 -12.94 -10.08 16.98
N ARG A 230 -12.57 -11.28 16.52
CA ARG A 230 -11.26 -11.88 16.84
C ARG A 230 -10.08 -11.28 16.09
N ARG A 231 -10.26 -10.79 14.88
CA ARG A 231 -9.14 -10.31 14.04
C ARG A 231 -9.06 -8.79 14.04
N PHE A 232 -10.19 -8.13 13.86
CA PHE A 232 -10.26 -6.68 13.91
C PHE A 232 -10.21 -6.17 15.34
N GLY A 233 -10.90 -6.82 16.30
CA GLY A 233 -10.85 -6.40 17.71
C GLY A 233 -9.47 -6.53 18.36
N GLU A 234 -8.64 -7.46 17.89
CA GLU A 234 -7.27 -7.71 18.38
C GLU A 234 -6.19 -7.01 17.53
N VAL A 235 -6.59 -6.24 16.51
CA VAL A 235 -5.64 -5.63 15.58
C VAL A 235 -4.78 -4.60 16.29
N ARG A 236 -3.47 -4.63 15.99
CA ARG A 236 -2.50 -3.68 16.54
C ARG A 236 -2.12 -2.58 15.56
N GLU A 237 -2.17 -2.89 14.27
CA GLU A 237 -1.71 -1.99 13.22
C GLU A 237 -2.65 -2.07 12.03
N LEU A 238 -3.10 -0.91 11.58
CA LEU A 238 -3.89 -0.75 10.37
C LEU A 238 -3.11 0.13 9.39
N HIS A 239 -2.68 -0.46 8.28
CA HIS A 239 -1.91 0.21 7.23
C HIS A 239 -2.77 0.34 5.97
N TYR A 240 -3.46 1.47 5.85
CA TYR A 240 -4.42 1.81 4.78
C TYR A 240 -3.96 3.02 3.95
N ALA A 241 -2.67 3.04 3.66
CA ALA A 241 -2.01 4.03 2.84
C ALA A 241 -2.43 3.98 1.36
N ARG A 242 -2.61 5.15 0.73
CA ARG A 242 -2.68 5.33 -0.73
C ARG A 242 -3.72 4.45 -1.42
N LEU A 243 -4.88 4.29 -0.78
CA LEU A 243 -6.00 3.50 -1.30
C LEU A 243 -6.97 4.34 -2.14
N GLY A 244 -6.78 5.66 -2.18
CA GLY A 244 -7.67 6.60 -2.87
C GLY A 244 -9.00 6.79 -2.15
N TRP A 245 -9.04 6.50 -0.85
CA TRP A 245 -10.24 6.63 -0.02
C TRP A 245 -10.57 8.09 0.27
N GLY A 246 -11.83 8.48 0.12
CA GLY A 246 -12.34 9.81 0.48
C GLY A 246 -13.12 9.81 1.79
N ASP A 247 -13.81 10.92 2.06
CA ASP A 247 -14.64 11.12 3.25
C ASP A 247 -15.65 9.98 3.47
N SER A 248 -16.30 9.47 2.41
CA SER A 248 -17.27 8.37 2.50
C SER A 248 -16.67 7.06 3.02
N GLU A 249 -15.46 6.75 2.56
CA GLU A 249 -14.73 5.56 2.99
C GLU A 249 -14.26 5.70 4.43
N ILE A 250 -13.81 6.88 4.85
CA ILE A 250 -13.42 7.12 6.25
C ILE A 250 -14.62 7.12 7.19
N CYS A 251 -15.78 7.63 6.78
CA CYS A 251 -17.02 7.47 7.55
C CYS A 251 -17.36 5.99 7.77
N SER A 252 -17.19 5.17 6.74
CA SER A 252 -17.41 3.72 6.83
C SER A 252 -16.37 3.04 7.73
N LEU A 253 -15.11 3.42 7.61
CA LEU A 253 -14.03 2.95 8.48
C LEU A 253 -14.28 3.37 9.94
N ALA A 254 -14.78 4.57 10.20
CA ALA A 254 -15.11 5.03 11.55
C ALA A 254 -16.22 4.20 12.19
N ALA A 255 -17.23 3.77 11.41
CA ALA A 255 -18.25 2.84 11.89
C ALA A 255 -17.66 1.47 12.23
N VAL A 256 -16.76 0.95 11.39
CA VAL A 256 -16.02 -0.30 11.65
C VAL A 256 -15.20 -0.21 12.92
N LEU A 257 -14.41 0.85 13.07
CA LEU A 257 -13.57 1.10 14.23
C LEU A 257 -14.40 1.12 15.52
N ARG A 258 -15.55 1.80 15.49
CA ARG A 258 -16.49 1.91 16.63
C ARG A 258 -17.09 0.55 17.00
N GLU A 259 -17.55 -0.22 16.02
CA GLU A 259 -18.19 -1.52 16.28
C GLU A 259 -17.17 -2.60 16.71
N SER A 260 -15.95 -2.56 16.15
CA SER A 260 -14.90 -3.50 16.53
C SER A 260 -14.38 -3.28 17.95
N GLY A 261 -14.46 -2.05 18.46
CA GLY A 261 -13.89 -1.65 19.74
C GLY A 261 -12.39 -1.94 19.87
N ALA A 262 -11.64 -1.92 18.75
CA ALA A 262 -10.24 -2.36 18.60
C ALA A 262 -9.26 -1.82 19.68
N ALA A 263 -9.36 -2.36 20.89
CA ALA A 263 -8.76 -1.78 22.09
C ALA A 263 -7.24 -1.93 22.14
N CYS A 264 -6.69 -2.79 21.28
CA CYS A 264 -5.25 -3.05 21.15
C CYS A 264 -4.59 -2.26 20.01
N LEU A 265 -5.34 -1.39 19.32
CA LEU A 265 -4.86 -0.65 18.15
C LEU A 265 -3.82 0.40 18.54
N LYS A 266 -2.60 0.23 18.01
CA LYS A 266 -1.43 1.08 18.27
C LYS A 266 -1.04 1.96 17.09
N VAL A 267 -1.32 1.51 15.86
CA VAL A 267 -0.91 2.24 14.65
C VAL A 267 -2.10 2.36 13.70
N ILE A 268 -2.40 3.59 13.29
CA ILE A 268 -3.32 3.90 12.18
C ILE A 268 -2.53 4.68 11.13
N GLY A 269 -2.24 4.04 10.01
CA GLY A 269 -1.65 4.64 8.82
C GLY A 269 -2.71 4.85 7.73
N LEU A 270 -3.00 6.10 7.42
CA LEU A 270 -4.00 6.52 6.43
C LEU A 270 -3.40 7.51 5.42
N GLU A 271 -2.08 7.50 5.23
CA GLU A 271 -1.38 8.49 4.44
C GLU A 271 -1.68 8.38 2.93
N GLY A 272 -1.74 9.53 2.26
CA GLY A 272 -1.93 9.61 0.81
C GLY A 272 -3.31 9.19 0.32
N ASN A 273 -4.35 9.36 1.13
CA ASN A 273 -5.75 9.23 0.72
C ASN A 273 -6.35 10.62 0.40
N SER A 274 -7.67 10.74 0.34
CA SER A 274 -8.42 11.97 0.01
C SER A 274 -9.46 12.29 1.08
N ILE A 275 -9.10 12.14 2.37
CA ILE A 275 -9.99 12.12 3.54
C ILE A 275 -10.73 13.44 3.80
N GLY A 276 -10.18 14.58 3.34
CA GLY A 276 -10.82 15.89 3.45
C GLY A 276 -11.21 16.29 4.88
N ASP A 277 -12.04 17.33 5.00
CA ASP A 277 -12.55 17.77 6.31
C ASP A 277 -13.63 16.82 6.87
N GLY A 278 -14.52 16.29 6.02
CA GLY A 278 -15.64 15.46 6.46
C GLY A 278 -15.17 14.10 7.00
N GLY A 279 -14.20 13.48 6.33
CA GLY A 279 -13.58 12.25 6.82
C GLY A 279 -12.77 12.47 8.09
N ALA A 280 -12.04 13.60 8.21
CA ALA A 280 -11.31 13.95 9.43
C ALA A 280 -12.26 14.14 10.64
N ILE A 281 -13.42 14.77 10.42
CA ILE A 281 -14.48 14.88 11.44
C ILE A 281 -14.98 13.50 11.88
N ALA A 282 -15.32 12.63 10.93
CA ALA A 282 -15.79 11.28 11.25
C ALA A 282 -14.74 10.46 12.02
N LEU A 283 -13.47 10.59 11.64
CA LEU A 283 -12.37 9.93 12.35
C LEU A 283 -12.20 10.47 13.77
N ALA A 284 -12.30 11.79 13.97
CA ALA A 284 -12.19 12.44 15.28
C ALA A 284 -13.22 11.95 16.31
N GLU A 285 -14.39 11.49 15.85
CA GLU A 285 -15.42 10.93 16.73
C GLU A 285 -15.01 9.61 17.36
N VAL A 286 -14.24 8.78 16.65
CA VAL A 286 -13.90 7.43 17.08
C VAL A 286 -12.49 7.30 17.65
N ILE A 287 -11.51 8.07 17.15
CA ILE A 287 -10.10 7.87 17.58
C ILE A 287 -9.90 8.07 19.08
N ARG A 288 -10.72 8.91 19.72
CA ARG A 288 -10.68 9.19 21.17
C ARG A 288 -10.80 7.95 22.06
N GLU A 289 -11.34 6.85 21.51
CA GLU A 289 -11.55 5.58 22.19
C GLU A 289 -10.26 4.73 22.25
N PHE A 290 -9.29 4.97 21.35
CA PHE A 290 -8.06 4.18 21.24
C PHE A 290 -6.95 4.71 22.15
N LYS A 291 -7.12 4.51 23.47
CA LYS A 291 -6.21 5.04 24.50
C LYS A 291 -4.77 4.53 24.43
N VAL A 292 -4.54 3.42 23.73
CA VAL A 292 -3.21 2.83 23.50
C VAL A 292 -2.62 3.15 22.13
N LEU A 293 -3.26 4.03 21.35
CA LEU A 293 -2.74 4.45 20.05
C LEU A 293 -1.40 5.18 20.23
N GLU A 294 -0.38 4.70 19.54
CA GLU A 294 0.99 5.21 19.59
C GLU A 294 1.35 6.00 18.33
N VAL A 295 0.79 5.64 17.18
CA VAL A 295 1.09 6.27 15.88
C VAL A 295 -0.20 6.58 15.12
N LEU A 296 -0.34 7.83 14.68
CA LEU A 296 -1.40 8.28 13.79
C LEU A 296 -0.79 9.02 12.59
N ASP A 297 -0.90 8.42 11.40
CA ASP A 297 -0.46 9.06 10.15
C ASP A 297 -1.66 9.41 9.27
N LEU A 298 -1.84 10.72 9.09
CA LEU A 298 -2.86 11.35 8.26
C LEU A 298 -2.20 12.25 7.18
N SER A 299 -0.95 11.99 6.82
CA SER A 299 -0.22 12.80 5.85
C SER A 299 -0.84 12.73 4.45
N GLY A 300 -0.85 13.84 3.71
CA GLY A 300 -1.23 13.89 2.30
C GLY A 300 -2.71 13.61 2.06
N ASN A 301 -3.61 14.12 2.91
CA ASN A 301 -5.04 13.81 2.87
C ASN A 301 -5.95 15.00 2.52
N GLY A 302 -5.36 16.17 2.27
CA GLY A 302 -6.11 17.39 1.96
C GLY A 302 -7.00 17.89 3.09
N ILE A 303 -6.67 17.56 4.34
CA ILE A 303 -7.41 18.00 5.53
C ILE A 303 -7.24 19.51 5.70
N GLY A 304 -8.35 20.24 5.76
CA GLY A 304 -8.36 21.68 5.97
C GLY A 304 -8.38 22.06 7.45
N SER A 305 -8.47 23.37 7.72
CA SER A 305 -8.55 23.89 9.11
C SER A 305 -9.74 23.34 9.89
N LYS A 306 -10.89 23.10 9.25
CA LYS A 306 -12.09 22.56 9.92
C LYS A 306 -11.89 21.12 10.37
N GLY A 307 -11.35 20.26 9.49
CA GLY A 307 -11.01 18.89 9.83
C GLY A 307 -9.93 18.82 10.91
N ALA A 308 -8.92 19.69 10.82
CA ALA A 308 -7.87 19.83 11.84
C ALA A 308 -8.46 20.14 13.23
N ILE A 309 -9.34 21.15 13.31
CA ILE A 309 -10.02 21.55 14.56
C ILE A 309 -10.87 20.40 15.11
N ALA A 310 -11.52 19.60 14.26
CA ALA A 310 -12.28 18.46 14.75
C ALA A 310 -11.36 17.37 15.34
N LEU A 311 -10.24 17.08 14.67
CA LEU A 311 -9.25 16.10 15.12
C LEU A 311 -8.68 16.44 16.50
N THR A 312 -8.57 17.72 16.87
CA THR A 312 -7.98 18.12 18.17
C THR A 312 -8.72 17.54 19.37
N GLU A 313 -10.04 17.44 19.30
CA GLU A 313 -10.86 16.87 20.37
C GLU A 313 -10.61 15.37 20.53
N GLY A 314 -10.37 14.66 19.43
CA GLY A 314 -9.99 13.24 19.45
C GLY A 314 -8.55 13.02 19.89
N ILE A 315 -7.62 13.85 19.41
CA ILE A 315 -6.18 13.71 19.66
C ILE A 315 -5.82 14.00 21.12
N ARG A 316 -6.45 14.98 21.78
CA ARG A 316 -6.19 15.33 23.19
C ARG A 316 -6.36 14.15 24.15
N GLU A 317 -7.20 13.20 23.76
CA GLU A 317 -7.57 11.99 24.50
C GLU A 317 -6.56 10.83 24.33
N LEU A 318 -5.62 10.94 23.39
CA LEU A 318 -4.64 9.91 23.02
C LEU A 318 -3.35 10.03 23.86
N LYS A 319 -3.44 9.79 25.16
CA LYS A 319 -2.30 9.99 26.09
C LYS A 319 -1.09 9.07 25.83
N SER A 320 -1.25 8.02 25.02
CA SER A 320 -0.16 7.12 24.59
C SER A 320 0.47 7.49 23.24
N LEU A 321 -0.03 8.54 22.56
CA LEU A 321 0.42 8.93 21.23
C LEU A 321 1.87 9.39 21.27
N LYS A 322 2.71 8.77 20.45
CA LYS A 322 4.14 9.03 20.30
C LYS A 322 4.46 9.74 19.00
N GLU A 323 3.74 9.42 17.94
CA GLU A 323 4.01 9.92 16.60
C GLU A 323 2.71 10.43 15.97
N LEU A 324 2.70 11.70 15.57
CA LEU A 324 1.60 12.34 14.87
C LEU A 324 2.09 12.95 13.56
N TYR A 325 1.65 12.36 12.45
CA TYR A 325 2.00 12.82 11.11
C TYR A 325 0.79 13.46 10.42
N LEU A 326 0.92 14.74 10.09
CA LEU A 326 -0.09 15.54 9.39
C LEU A 326 0.51 16.26 8.17
N THR A 327 1.65 15.79 7.66
CA THR A 327 2.40 16.40 6.56
C THR A 327 1.56 16.52 5.29
N GLY A 328 1.67 17.62 4.53
CA GLY A 328 1.02 17.76 3.23
C GLY A 328 -0.51 17.88 3.29
N ASN A 329 -1.02 18.57 4.32
CA ASN A 329 -2.44 18.94 4.43
C ASN A 329 -2.62 20.46 4.27
N LYS A 330 -3.75 21.03 4.69
CA LYS A 330 -4.11 22.45 4.51
C LYS A 330 -4.63 23.06 5.81
N LEU A 331 -3.93 22.77 6.91
CA LEU A 331 -4.38 23.12 8.26
C LEU A 331 -4.44 24.63 8.47
N GLY A 332 -3.49 25.38 7.88
CA GLY A 332 -3.33 26.82 8.06
C GLY A 332 -3.06 27.22 9.51
N ASN A 333 -3.09 28.52 9.78
CA ASN A 333 -2.89 29.06 11.13
C ASN A 333 -3.94 28.57 12.13
N ASP A 334 -5.21 28.51 11.72
CA ASP A 334 -6.32 28.12 12.60
C ASP A 334 -6.21 26.65 13.05
N GLY A 335 -5.88 25.75 12.12
CA GLY A 335 -5.65 24.33 12.42
C GLY A 335 -4.43 24.13 13.30
N ALA A 336 -3.33 24.83 13.02
CA ALA A 336 -2.12 24.79 13.85
C ALA A 336 -2.37 25.30 15.28
N ALA A 337 -3.09 26.41 15.44
CA ALA A 337 -3.44 26.96 16.74
C ALA A 337 -4.38 26.05 17.53
N ALA A 338 -5.31 25.37 16.85
CA ALA A 338 -6.15 24.37 17.50
C ALA A 338 -5.33 23.17 17.99
N LEU A 339 -4.44 22.63 17.13
CA LEU A 339 -3.56 21.53 17.50
C LEU A 339 -2.66 21.89 18.69
N ALA A 340 -2.11 23.12 18.71
CA ALA A 340 -1.33 23.62 19.83
C ALA A 340 -2.11 23.53 21.17
N LYS A 341 -3.39 23.92 21.15
CA LYS A 341 -4.27 23.85 22.33
C LYS A 341 -4.59 22.43 22.77
N SER A 342 -4.64 21.45 21.87
CA SER A 342 -4.95 20.05 22.25
C SER A 342 -3.73 19.21 22.59
N THR A 343 -2.58 19.52 22.00
CA THR A 343 -1.40 18.67 22.10
C THR A 343 -0.53 18.93 23.32
N HIS A 344 -0.65 20.09 24.00
CA HIS A 344 0.20 20.47 25.14
C HIS A 344 0.24 19.49 26.33
N GLU A 345 -0.71 18.55 26.43
CA GLU A 345 -0.74 17.50 27.46
C GLU A 345 -0.34 16.10 26.96
N LEU A 346 0.08 15.97 25.70
CA LEU A 346 0.50 14.69 25.12
C LEU A 346 1.96 14.41 25.50
N LEU A 347 2.18 14.10 26.77
CA LEU A 347 3.52 13.91 27.34
C LEU A 347 4.30 12.73 26.73
N ALA A 348 3.62 11.81 26.05
CA ALA A 348 4.23 10.70 25.33
C ALA A 348 4.65 11.05 23.91
N LEU A 349 4.24 12.21 23.37
CA LEU A 349 4.50 12.62 22.00
C LEU A 349 5.98 12.91 21.81
N LYS A 350 6.60 12.21 20.86
CA LYS A 350 8.02 12.28 20.50
C LYS A 350 8.22 12.95 19.15
N GLU A 351 7.38 12.62 18.17
CA GLU A 351 7.48 13.14 16.81
C GLU A 351 6.17 13.83 16.41
N PHE A 352 6.27 15.10 16.00
CA PHE A 352 5.14 15.87 15.51
C PHE A 352 5.47 16.51 14.16
N HIS A 353 4.89 15.96 13.08
CA HIS A 353 5.16 16.39 11.72
C HIS A 353 3.99 17.17 11.13
N LEU A 354 4.25 18.45 10.82
CA LEU A 354 3.32 19.43 10.28
C LEU A 354 3.88 20.07 8.99
N ASP A 355 4.74 19.36 8.27
CA ASP A 355 5.35 19.87 7.04
C ASP A 355 4.29 20.16 5.97
N GLU A 356 4.50 21.19 5.15
CA GLU A 356 3.64 21.53 3.99
C GLU A 356 2.14 21.68 4.35
N ASN A 357 1.83 22.54 5.33
CA ASN A 357 0.46 22.72 5.86
C ASN A 357 -0.11 24.14 5.74
N GLU A 358 0.54 25.00 4.94
CA GLU A 358 0.17 26.41 4.77
C GLU A 358 0.19 27.20 6.10
N ILE A 359 1.02 26.78 7.07
CA ILE A 359 1.15 27.44 8.38
C ILE A 359 2.00 28.70 8.25
N GLY A 360 1.49 29.83 8.73
CA GLY A 360 2.20 31.10 8.82
C GLY A 360 2.70 31.42 10.23
N ASP A 361 3.13 32.66 10.44
CA ASP A 361 3.71 33.13 11.70
C ASP A 361 2.78 32.92 12.91
N ASP A 362 1.49 33.22 12.79
CA ASP A 362 0.55 33.12 13.92
C ASP A 362 0.36 31.66 14.37
N GLY A 363 0.25 30.72 13.42
CA GLY A 363 0.14 29.29 13.73
C GLY A 363 1.43 28.74 14.33
N ALA A 364 2.58 29.17 13.80
CA ALA A 364 3.89 28.79 14.32
C ALA A 364 4.14 29.32 15.75
N ILE A 365 3.71 30.55 16.04
CA ILE A 365 3.79 31.13 17.39
C ILE A 365 2.88 30.35 18.36
N ALA A 366 1.66 29.98 17.95
CA ALA A 366 0.78 29.16 18.78
C ALA A 366 1.40 27.79 19.11
N LEU A 367 2.02 27.13 18.13
CA LEU A 367 2.76 25.88 18.35
C LEU A 367 3.97 26.08 19.27
N ALA A 368 4.69 27.20 19.15
CA ALA A 368 5.80 27.54 20.04
C ALA A 368 5.35 27.66 21.50
N GLU A 369 4.13 28.14 21.75
CA GLU A 369 3.57 28.18 23.10
C GLU A 369 3.25 26.77 23.63
N SER A 370 2.68 25.87 22.81
CA SER A 370 2.30 24.54 23.26
C SER A 370 3.49 23.60 23.51
N ILE A 371 4.57 23.72 22.74
CA ILE A 371 5.74 22.82 22.87
C ILE A 371 6.44 22.93 24.22
N THR A 372 6.20 24.02 24.96
CA THR A 372 6.71 24.17 26.34
C THR A 372 6.13 23.13 27.30
N GLY A 373 4.91 22.61 27.03
CA GLY A 373 4.30 21.52 27.80
C GLY A 373 4.69 20.12 27.32
N LEU A 374 5.25 20.01 26.12
CA LEU A 374 5.63 18.75 25.47
C LEU A 374 7.04 18.31 25.87
N THR A 375 7.22 17.94 27.14
CA THR A 375 8.54 17.63 27.71
C THR A 375 9.20 16.38 27.12
N GLY A 376 8.44 15.50 26.48
CA GLY A 376 8.92 14.29 25.80
C GLY A 376 9.17 14.47 24.30
N LEU A 377 8.93 15.65 23.72
CA LEU A 377 9.03 15.87 22.27
C LEU A 377 10.50 15.91 21.83
N GLU A 378 10.83 15.06 20.89
CA GLU A 378 12.17 14.90 20.32
C GLU A 378 12.28 15.63 18.98
N GLU A 379 11.21 15.63 18.17
CA GLU A 379 11.16 16.29 16.87
C GLU A 379 9.82 17.03 16.62
N LEU A 380 9.94 18.29 16.19
CA LEU A 380 8.86 19.08 15.60
C LEU A 380 9.27 19.47 14.17
N SER A 381 8.52 18.99 13.18
CA SER A 381 8.78 19.30 11.77
C SER A 381 7.73 20.26 11.20
N LEU A 382 8.21 21.35 10.60
CA LEU A 382 7.42 22.47 10.08
C LEU A 382 7.94 22.92 8.71
N GLU A 383 8.66 22.05 7.99
CA GLU A 383 9.22 22.33 6.67
C GLU A 383 8.13 22.66 5.64
N GLY A 384 8.46 23.44 4.62
CA GLY A 384 7.50 23.77 3.56
C GLY A 384 6.34 24.68 3.97
N ASN A 385 6.34 25.22 5.20
CA ASN A 385 5.38 26.21 5.68
C ASN A 385 5.84 27.66 5.42
N HIS A 386 4.94 28.62 5.64
CA HIS A 386 5.15 30.06 5.40
C HIS A 386 5.62 30.80 6.67
N ILE A 387 6.61 30.25 7.37
CA ILE A 387 7.10 30.77 8.65
C ILE A 387 8.24 31.76 8.43
N GLY A 388 8.03 33.01 8.83
CA GLY A 388 8.99 34.10 8.84
C GLY A 388 9.98 34.02 10.01
N ASP A 389 11.06 34.81 9.90
CA ASP A 389 12.19 34.74 10.84
C ASP A 389 11.81 35.10 12.28
N ARG A 390 10.79 35.95 12.46
CA ARG A 390 10.26 36.29 13.78
C ARG A 390 9.67 35.06 14.47
N ALA A 391 8.77 34.33 13.80
CA ALA A 391 8.15 33.14 14.38
C ALA A 391 9.17 32.02 14.58
N LYS A 392 10.18 31.88 13.70
CA LYS A 392 11.32 30.98 13.92
C LYS A 392 12.09 31.32 15.20
N GLY A 393 12.34 32.61 15.45
CA GLY A 393 12.97 33.07 16.68
C GLY A 393 12.18 32.66 17.93
N VAL A 394 10.85 32.83 17.90
CA VAL A 394 9.96 32.41 19.01
C VAL A 394 9.97 30.89 19.21
N LEU A 395 9.93 30.12 18.12
CA LEU A 395 10.03 28.65 18.17
C LEU A 395 11.35 28.21 18.82
N GLN A 396 12.48 28.82 18.45
CA GLN A 396 13.79 28.52 19.02
C GLN A 396 13.90 28.94 20.50
N GLU A 397 13.34 30.10 20.86
CA GLU A 397 13.33 30.62 22.23
C GLU A 397 12.53 29.71 23.18
N LYS A 398 11.39 29.19 22.71
CA LYS A 398 10.49 28.35 23.51
C LYS A 398 10.79 26.85 23.44
N ALA A 399 11.71 26.43 22.56
CA ALA A 399 12.06 25.03 22.39
C ALA A 399 12.63 24.43 23.69
N PRO A 400 12.07 23.32 24.22
CA PRO A 400 12.70 22.59 25.31
C PRO A 400 14.07 22.06 24.90
N ALA A 401 14.95 21.88 25.88
CA ALA A 401 16.31 21.40 25.64
C ALA A 401 16.30 20.01 24.98
N GLY A 402 17.00 19.88 23.85
CA GLY A 402 17.09 18.62 23.10
C GLY A 402 16.03 18.44 22.01
N LEU A 403 15.02 19.32 21.93
CA LEU A 403 14.05 19.31 20.83
C LEU A 403 14.72 19.70 19.51
N THR A 404 14.53 18.87 18.49
CA THR A 404 14.90 19.20 17.11
C THR A 404 13.73 19.88 16.42
N ILE A 405 13.91 21.14 15.99
CA ILE A 405 12.92 21.85 15.18
C ILE A 405 13.39 21.90 13.72
N CYS A 406 12.67 21.18 12.86
CA CYS A 406 12.90 21.15 11.41
C CYS A 406 12.01 22.22 10.75
N ALA A 407 12.39 23.50 10.84
CA ALA A 407 11.65 24.61 10.19
C ALA A 407 12.27 25.06 8.85
N GLN A 408 13.35 24.42 8.41
CA GLN A 408 13.98 24.56 7.10
C GLN A 408 15.10 23.50 6.98
N LYS A 409 14.82 22.39 6.29
CA LYS A 409 15.89 21.54 5.75
C LYS A 409 16.23 22.07 4.36
N THR A 410 17.52 22.09 4.04
CA THR A 410 17.92 22.23 2.63
C THR A 410 17.41 21.00 1.89
N MET A 411 17.04 21.11 0.61
CA MET A 411 16.59 19.97 -0.22
C MET A 411 17.48 18.72 -0.05
N TRP A 412 18.77 18.92 0.22
CA TRP A 412 19.74 17.88 0.55
C TRP A 412 19.41 17.07 1.81
N GLN A 413 18.98 17.70 2.91
CA GLN A 413 18.61 17.02 4.15
C GLN A 413 17.31 16.22 4.00
N TYR A 414 16.39 16.68 3.15
CA TYR A 414 15.20 15.93 2.74
C TYR A 414 15.58 14.65 1.98
N TYR A 415 16.51 14.77 1.02
CA TYR A 415 17.08 13.61 0.33
C TYR A 415 17.83 12.68 1.28
N GLU A 416 18.62 13.22 2.21
CA GLU A 416 19.42 12.42 3.13
C GLU A 416 18.54 11.61 4.10
N GLU A 417 17.43 12.18 4.54
CA GLU A 417 16.50 11.53 5.45
C GLU A 417 15.54 10.58 4.74
N TRP A 418 15.08 10.93 3.53
CA TRP A 418 14.41 9.98 2.64
C TRP A 418 15.32 8.78 2.35
N ILE A 419 16.61 9.02 2.05
CA ILE A 419 17.61 7.95 1.90
C ILE A 419 17.79 7.20 3.22
N ARG A 420 17.85 7.85 4.38
CA ARG A 420 17.98 7.16 5.68
C ARG A 420 16.75 6.31 6.01
N ARG A 421 15.53 6.75 5.71
CA ARG A 421 14.28 5.99 5.91
C ARG A 421 14.17 4.85 4.90
N LEU A 422 14.57 5.07 3.65
CA LEU A 422 14.70 4.03 2.62
C LEU A 422 15.77 2.99 2.98
N VAL A 423 16.90 3.43 3.57
CA VAL A 423 17.98 2.57 4.04
C VAL A 423 17.60 1.87 5.34
N ALA A 424 16.88 2.50 6.26
CA ALA A 424 16.38 1.88 7.48
C ALA A 424 15.39 0.76 7.17
N THR A 425 14.50 0.97 6.18
CA THR A 425 13.60 -0.08 5.66
C THR A 425 14.32 -1.17 4.85
N THR A 426 15.55 -0.92 4.36
CA THR A 426 16.35 -1.88 3.59
C THR A 426 17.61 -2.43 4.30
N SER A 427 17.89 -2.01 5.54
CA SER A 427 19.12 -2.38 6.26
C SER A 427 19.05 -3.73 6.98
N GLN A 428 18.95 -4.79 6.18
CA GLN A 428 19.60 -6.08 6.47
C GLN A 428 20.57 -6.51 5.35
N ALA A 429 21.03 -5.58 4.52
CA ALA A 429 22.13 -5.84 3.59
C ALA A 429 23.46 -5.37 4.20
N ARG A 430 24.29 -6.33 4.60
CA ARG A 430 25.69 -6.10 5.01
C ARG A 430 26.47 -5.45 3.87
N THR A 431 26.92 -4.20 4.04
CA THR A 431 28.32 -3.75 3.80
C THR A 431 28.51 -2.30 4.26
N PRO A 432 29.09 -2.03 5.44
CA PRO A 432 29.23 -0.66 5.97
C PRO A 432 30.39 0.15 5.37
N ARG A 433 31.35 -0.47 4.67
CA ARG A 433 32.65 0.15 4.37
C ARG A 433 32.71 1.00 3.10
N THR A 434 31.84 0.77 2.12
CA THR A 434 31.80 1.53 0.86
C THR A 434 30.89 2.76 0.94
N PHE A 435 29.81 2.68 1.72
CA PHE A 435 28.83 3.78 1.85
C PHE A 435 29.35 4.93 2.73
N GLY A 436 30.07 4.61 3.81
CA GLY A 436 30.73 5.61 4.65
C GLY A 436 31.79 6.42 3.88
N HIS A 437 32.48 5.80 2.92
CA HIS A 437 33.47 6.48 2.07
C HIS A 437 32.81 7.44 1.07
N PHE A 438 31.63 7.08 0.54
CA PHE A 438 30.86 7.92 -0.37
C PHE A 438 30.31 9.17 0.35
N ILE A 439 29.73 9.00 1.55
CA ILE A 439 29.27 10.13 2.37
C ILE A 439 30.46 10.99 2.84
N TYR A 440 31.59 10.39 3.19
CA TYR A 440 32.81 11.12 3.58
C TYR A 440 33.43 11.94 2.42
N MET A 441 33.38 11.46 1.18
CA MET A 441 33.86 12.23 0.01
C MET A 441 32.92 13.40 -0.32
N CYS A 442 31.60 13.21 -0.20
CA CYS A 442 30.62 14.29 -0.40
C CYS A 442 30.72 15.37 0.69
N ARG A 443 31.07 14.99 1.92
CA ARG A 443 31.18 15.90 3.08
C ARG A 443 32.42 16.80 3.07
N ASN A 444 33.50 16.38 2.40
CA ASN A 444 34.79 17.11 2.41
C ASN A 444 35.10 17.87 1.11
N SER A 445 34.16 17.88 0.15
CA SER A 445 34.32 18.59 -1.12
C SER A 445 33.49 19.88 -1.12
N LEU A 446 34.11 20.98 -0.66
CA LEU A 446 33.74 22.42 -0.75
C LEU A 446 33.12 23.10 0.49
N PRO A 447 33.83 24.07 1.10
CA PRO A 447 33.24 25.19 1.81
C PRO A 447 32.93 26.36 0.84
N CYS A 448 31.75 26.96 1.00
CA CYS A 448 31.41 28.35 0.63
C CYS A 448 31.87 28.91 -0.73
N VAL A 449 31.11 28.74 -1.83
CA VAL A 449 30.97 29.77 -2.89
C VAL A 449 29.61 29.63 -3.60
N ARG A 450 28.95 30.77 -3.84
CA ARG A 450 27.75 30.96 -4.67
C ARG A 450 27.85 30.23 -6.02
N TRP A 451 26.81 29.50 -6.41
CA TRP A 451 26.63 28.99 -7.77
C TRP A 451 26.23 30.12 -8.75
N PRO A 452 26.42 29.99 -10.09
CA PRO A 452 26.88 28.81 -10.84
C PRO A 452 27.92 29.15 -11.94
N PHE A 453 29.19 28.73 -11.86
CA PHE A 453 30.05 28.55 -13.04
C PHE A 453 31.24 27.65 -12.70
N ILE A 454 31.39 26.57 -13.46
CA ILE A 454 32.65 25.85 -13.74
C ILE A 454 33.25 25.04 -12.57
N CYS A 455 33.33 23.71 -12.76
CA CYS A 455 34.60 22.97 -12.80
C CYS A 455 34.36 21.49 -13.07
N VAL A 456 34.36 21.13 -14.36
CA VAL A 456 34.88 19.84 -14.80
C VAL A 456 36.40 19.96 -14.73
N THR A 457 37.02 19.36 -13.73
CA THR A 457 38.48 19.22 -13.70
C THR A 457 38.83 17.74 -13.67
N ILE A 458 39.40 17.34 -14.79
CA ILE A 458 39.90 16.01 -15.13
C ILE A 458 41.09 15.66 -14.24
N PHE A 459 41.09 14.47 -13.63
CA PHE A 459 42.32 13.79 -13.19
C PHE A 459 42.39 12.40 -13.84
N PRO A 460 43.58 11.95 -14.31
CA PRO A 460 43.69 10.85 -15.24
C PRO A 460 43.85 9.52 -14.49
N PHE A 461 42.89 8.60 -14.66
CA PHE A 461 43.17 7.18 -14.48
C PHE A 461 43.45 6.52 -15.83
N ALA A 462 44.40 5.60 -15.79
CA ALA A 462 45.13 5.04 -16.90
C ALA A 462 44.28 4.51 -18.07
N ARG A 463 44.84 4.72 -19.27
CA ARG A 463 44.39 4.20 -20.57
C ARG A 463 44.18 2.68 -20.50
N GLY A 464 42.96 2.23 -20.76
CA GLY A 464 42.70 0.78 -20.94
C GLY A 464 41.27 0.39 -21.32
N SER A 465 40.23 1.02 -20.76
CA SER A 465 38.90 0.37 -20.75
C SER A 465 37.72 1.23 -21.26
N PHE A 466 37.97 2.34 -21.96
CA PHE A 466 36.89 3.27 -22.35
C PHE A 466 36.13 2.85 -23.62
N LEU A 467 36.72 2.02 -24.49
CA LEU A 467 36.09 1.60 -25.75
C LEU A 467 35.07 0.44 -25.62
N GLN A 468 35.03 -0.27 -24.48
CA GLN A 468 34.03 -1.31 -24.24
C GLN A 468 32.73 -0.78 -23.60
N LEU A 469 32.79 0.35 -22.87
CA LEU A 469 31.60 0.98 -22.25
C LEU A 469 30.70 1.71 -23.26
N GLN A 470 31.24 2.12 -24.40
CA GLN A 470 30.52 2.95 -25.38
C GLN A 470 29.44 2.18 -26.18
N ARG A 471 29.49 0.83 -26.21
CA ARG A 471 28.51 -0.01 -26.92
C ARG A 471 27.36 -0.52 -26.05
N LEU A 472 27.47 -0.45 -24.72
CA LEU A 472 26.48 -1.04 -23.79
C LEU A 472 25.46 -0.03 -23.22
N PHE A 473 25.74 1.28 -23.20
CA PHE A 473 24.92 2.21 -22.41
C PHE A 473 24.22 3.36 -23.17
N MET A 474 24.57 3.65 -24.42
CA MET A 474 24.09 4.90 -25.08
C MET A 474 22.89 4.75 -26.03
N ARG A 475 22.29 3.56 -26.16
CA ARG A 475 21.03 3.36 -26.92
C ARG A 475 19.76 3.25 -26.05
N PRO A 476 19.77 2.77 -24.80
CA PRO A 476 18.55 2.72 -23.97
C PRO A 476 18.13 4.10 -23.40
N LEU A 477 19.08 5.01 -23.17
CA LEU A 477 18.82 6.29 -22.51
C LEU A 477 18.03 7.30 -23.36
N ALA A 478 18.21 7.29 -24.69
CA ALA A 478 17.47 8.17 -25.59
C ALA A 478 15.99 7.76 -25.72
N GLY A 479 15.69 6.46 -25.62
CA GLY A 479 14.32 5.93 -25.63
C GLY A 479 13.55 6.20 -24.34
N ALA A 480 14.22 6.05 -23.18
CA ALA A 480 13.63 6.35 -21.88
C ALA A 480 13.30 7.84 -21.69
N PHE A 481 14.12 8.73 -22.27
CA PHE A 481 13.91 10.18 -22.17
C PHE A 481 12.71 10.68 -22.99
N LEU A 482 12.45 10.06 -24.15
CA LEU A 482 11.28 10.38 -24.99
C LEU A 482 9.98 9.78 -24.45
N ALA A 483 10.04 8.63 -23.76
CA ALA A 483 8.87 8.02 -23.10
C ALA A 483 8.39 8.82 -21.87
N LEU A 484 9.30 9.53 -21.18
CA LEU A 484 8.97 10.39 -20.03
C LEU A 484 8.39 11.75 -20.45
N LEU A 485 8.67 12.24 -21.66
CA LEU A 485 8.20 13.55 -22.13
C LEU A 485 6.69 13.57 -22.46
N PHE A 486 6.11 12.45 -22.91
CA PHE A 486 4.70 12.39 -23.33
C PHE A 486 3.69 12.53 -22.16
N PRO A 487 3.91 11.92 -20.97
CA PRO A 487 3.10 12.18 -19.78
C PRO A 487 3.33 13.59 -19.18
N LEU A 488 4.56 14.11 -19.25
CA LEU A 488 4.95 15.39 -18.63
C LEU A 488 4.37 16.62 -19.35
N VAL A 489 4.23 16.57 -20.67
CA VAL A 489 3.57 17.65 -21.45
C VAL A 489 2.08 17.76 -21.09
N ARG A 490 1.43 16.66 -20.68
CA ARG A 490 0.02 16.64 -20.25
C ARG A 490 -0.20 17.25 -18.85
N MET A 491 0.82 17.27 -18.00
CA MET A 491 0.78 17.90 -16.67
C MET A 491 1.08 19.41 -16.66
N SER A 492 1.61 19.97 -17.76
CA SER A 492 2.03 21.38 -17.86
C SER A 492 0.89 22.42 -17.79
N LYS A 493 -0.38 22.00 -17.74
CA LYS A 493 -1.54 22.91 -17.65
C LYS A 493 -1.78 23.50 -16.25
N TYR A 494 -1.05 23.09 -15.21
CA TYR A 494 -1.41 23.44 -13.82
C TYR A 494 -0.37 24.27 -13.04
N ASN A 495 0.81 24.58 -13.59
CA ASN A 495 1.79 25.36 -12.81
C ASN A 495 2.90 26.00 -13.67
N SER A 496 3.04 27.33 -13.62
CA SER A 496 4.01 28.12 -14.40
C SER A 496 5.47 27.97 -13.91
N SER A 497 5.67 27.56 -12.66
CA SER A 497 7.01 27.31 -12.08
C SER A 497 7.67 26.04 -12.62
N TRP A 498 6.89 25.09 -13.16
CA TRP A 498 7.40 23.83 -13.72
C TRP A 498 8.01 23.99 -15.12
N ILE A 499 7.58 24.98 -15.88
CA ILE A 499 8.11 25.28 -17.23
C ILE A 499 9.57 25.75 -17.13
N LEU A 500 9.92 26.49 -16.07
CA LEU A 500 11.30 26.91 -15.79
C LEU A 500 12.19 25.74 -15.40
N PHE A 501 11.67 24.75 -14.67
CA PHE A 501 12.41 23.55 -14.27
C PHE A 501 12.71 22.63 -15.47
N VAL A 502 11.71 22.35 -16.31
CA VAL A 502 11.89 21.54 -17.53
C VAL A 502 12.75 22.27 -18.55
N GLY A 503 12.60 23.60 -18.70
CA GLY A 503 13.44 24.42 -19.56
C GLY A 503 14.91 24.42 -19.15
N SER A 504 15.20 24.40 -17.84
CA SER A 504 16.56 24.32 -17.30
C SER A 504 17.20 22.95 -17.53
N LEU A 505 16.44 21.86 -17.35
CA LEU A 505 16.88 20.50 -17.68
C LEU A 505 17.14 20.32 -19.18
N PHE A 506 16.32 20.93 -20.04
CA PHE A 506 16.50 20.91 -21.49
C PHE A 506 17.75 21.69 -21.92
N ALA A 507 18.03 22.84 -21.30
CA ALA A 507 19.24 23.63 -21.58
C ALA A 507 20.53 22.88 -21.19
N VAL A 508 20.51 22.16 -20.05
CA VAL A 508 21.63 21.33 -19.60
C VAL A 508 21.85 20.13 -20.52
N ALA A 509 20.78 19.48 -21.00
CA ALA A 509 20.88 18.38 -21.95
C ALA A 509 21.42 18.82 -23.33
N VAL A 510 20.97 19.96 -23.84
CA VAL A 510 21.45 20.53 -25.12
C VAL A 510 22.91 20.96 -25.04
N ALA A 511 23.33 21.61 -23.94
CA ALA A 511 24.73 21.99 -23.74
C ALA A 511 25.68 20.77 -23.64
N SER A 512 25.19 19.67 -23.07
CA SER A 512 25.92 18.40 -22.96
C SER A 512 26.07 17.71 -24.31
N CYS A 513 25.05 17.77 -25.18
CA CYS A 513 25.10 17.24 -26.55
C CYS A 513 26.03 18.06 -27.47
N VAL A 514 26.03 19.39 -27.38
CA VAL A 514 26.91 20.25 -28.20
C VAL A 514 28.39 20.04 -27.84
N SER A 515 28.70 19.81 -26.57
CA SER A 515 30.07 19.50 -26.11
C SER A 515 30.56 18.12 -26.60
N CYS A 516 29.67 17.13 -26.71
CA CYS A 516 30.00 15.81 -27.24
C CYS A 516 30.32 15.82 -28.75
N VAL A 517 29.62 16.66 -29.53
CA VAL A 517 29.85 16.80 -30.98
C VAL A 517 31.15 17.56 -31.29
N PHE A 518 31.54 18.52 -30.44
CA PHE A 518 32.82 19.23 -30.60
C PHE A 518 34.04 18.36 -30.23
N CYS A 519 33.92 17.52 -29.20
CA CYS A 519 34.98 16.55 -28.84
C CYS A 519 35.13 15.41 -29.88
N ALA A 520 34.06 15.01 -30.56
CA ALA A 520 34.14 13.98 -31.61
C ALA A 520 34.79 14.47 -32.92
N LYS A 521 34.76 15.78 -33.21
CA LYS A 521 35.41 16.36 -34.40
C LYS A 521 36.91 16.64 -34.26
N LEU A 522 37.46 16.57 -33.04
CA LEU A 522 38.89 16.79 -32.77
C LEU A 522 39.72 15.51 -32.73
N SER A 523 39.12 14.32 -32.83
CA SER A 523 39.84 13.03 -32.73
C SER A 523 40.09 12.31 -34.07
N THR A 524 39.78 12.92 -35.21
CA THR A 524 40.13 12.36 -36.53
C THR A 524 40.69 13.42 -37.48
N SER A 525 41.81 13.07 -38.13
CA SER A 525 42.48 13.76 -39.25
C SER A 525 43.60 14.78 -38.94
N THR A 526 44.83 14.28 -39.04
CA THR A 526 45.95 14.79 -39.87
C THR A 526 45.74 16.11 -40.63
N SER A 527 46.71 17.00 -40.45
CA SER A 527 47.17 18.09 -41.33
C SER A 527 46.24 18.55 -42.46
N PHE A 528 45.62 19.72 -42.31
CA PHE A 528 45.24 20.55 -43.44
C PHE A 528 45.44 22.04 -43.12
N LYS A 529 46.01 22.74 -44.10
CA LYS A 529 46.45 24.14 -44.04
C LYS A 529 45.29 25.10 -43.75
N ILE A 530 45.65 26.15 -43.00
CA ILE A 530 44.86 27.37 -42.79
C ILE A 530 44.64 28.06 -44.15
N THR A 531 43.37 28.29 -44.50
CA THR A 531 42.97 29.43 -45.34
C THR A 531 41.65 30.01 -44.84
N ASN A 532 41.68 31.32 -44.64
CA ASN A 532 40.58 32.22 -44.29
C ASN A 532 39.31 31.98 -45.12
N LYS A 533 38.16 31.87 -44.44
CA LYS A 533 36.91 32.60 -44.75
C LYS A 533 35.81 32.36 -43.69
N PHE A 534 35.72 33.33 -42.78
CA PHE A 534 34.53 34.11 -42.41
C PHE A 534 33.12 33.46 -42.27
N GLN A 535 32.57 33.67 -41.08
CA GLN A 535 31.21 34.17 -40.75
C GLN A 535 29.97 33.46 -41.34
N LYS A 536 29.23 32.77 -40.47
CA LYS A 536 27.93 33.23 -39.95
C LYS A 536 27.56 32.45 -38.70
#